data_AF-A0A3Q2R3K5-F1
#
_entry.id   AF-A0A3Q2R3K5-F1
#
_cell.length_a   1.000
_cell.length_b   1.000
_cell.length_c   1.000
_cell.angle_alpha   90.00
_cell.angle_beta   90.00
_cell.angle_gamma   90.00
#
_symmetry.space_group_name_H-M   'P 1'
#
loop_
_entity.id
_entity.type
_entity.pdbx_description
1 polymer ?
#
loop_
_entity_poly.entity_id
_entity_poly.type
_entity_poly.pdbx_seq_one_letter_code
_entity_poly.pdbx_strand_id
1 'polypeptide(L)'
;MGFPRRHASSGPSAVTPAFLCFLCRTVVSQNLVTDDVAVVEGETAIISCRVKNNDDSVIQLLNPNRQTIYFRDMRPLKDGRFQLVNFSDNELRVSLSNVSLSDEGRYVCQLYTDPPQEAYADITVLIPPGNPVIEAKDEVLSEGNETEMTCTAMSSKPAATIRWMKGDKELSGKPKVELTYDKMYTVTSRVTFTVSKEDDGVPVTCIVDHPAVKDFRARKNLEVQCEYRIIDFPAIPPPGQANADSAVIDFTAVPLPQRVSWQKVDDDVPSHAVIIGGDLYIENLNKSYNGTYRCVASNPLGESFDDYVLYVYGKPPTLCSVYHTSTCCRDADTVPGAEPAAHDSRAGEGAPRTVDHAVIGGVVAVVVFAMLCLLIVLGRYFARHKGRGPENKGQIIHRRAARVQTAHNFSSVVETYESN
;
A
#
# COMPACT_ATOMS: atom_id res chain seq x y z
N MET A 1 -81.79 -64.48 48.02
CA MET A 1 -80.57 -64.13 48.78
C MET A 1 -79.39 -64.69 48.01
N GLY A 2 -78.52 -63.81 47.52
CA GLY A 2 -77.42 -64.18 46.62
C GLY A 2 -76.19 -64.71 47.34
N PHE A 3 -75.31 -65.37 46.59
CA PHE A 3 -73.83 -65.38 46.63
C PHE A 3 -73.35 -66.30 45.45
N PRO A 4 -72.09 -66.20 44.96
CA PRO A 4 -71.82 -65.82 43.58
C PRO A 4 -70.92 -66.78 42.78
N ARG A 5 -70.76 -66.40 41.51
CA ARG A 5 -69.80 -66.83 40.46
C ARG A 5 -68.40 -67.24 40.94
N ARG A 6 -67.79 -68.21 40.23
CA ARG A 6 -66.66 -67.96 39.29
C ARG A 6 -66.40 -69.14 38.33
N HIS A 7 -66.14 -68.74 37.08
CA HIS A 7 -65.72 -69.51 35.92
C HIS A 7 -64.22 -69.84 35.93
N ALA A 8 -63.84 -70.93 35.24
CA ALA A 8 -62.76 -70.92 34.25
C ALA A 8 -62.95 -72.08 33.26
N SER A 9 -63.01 -71.76 31.97
CA SER A 9 -63.28 -72.67 30.85
C SER A 9 -62.00 -73.11 30.13
N SER A 10 -62.08 -74.34 29.63
CA SER A 10 -61.16 -75.09 28.77
C SER A 10 -60.82 -74.42 27.43
N GLY A 11 -59.57 -74.62 26.97
CA GLY A 11 -59.13 -74.33 25.59
C GLY A 11 -59.53 -75.42 24.58
N PRO A 12 -59.22 -75.20 23.29
CA PRO A 12 -58.51 -76.24 22.53
C PRO A 12 -57.44 -75.71 21.56
N SER A 13 -56.64 -76.66 21.11
CA SER A 13 -55.41 -76.61 20.32
C SER A 13 -55.56 -76.03 18.91
N ALA A 14 -54.52 -75.30 18.45
CA ALA A 14 -54.40 -74.79 17.08
C ALA A 14 -53.08 -75.20 16.42
N VAL A 15 -53.18 -75.49 15.14
CA VAL A 15 -52.23 -76.08 14.19
C VAL A 15 -51.07 -75.12 13.87
N THR A 16 -49.85 -75.64 13.73
CA THR A 16 -48.63 -74.91 13.36
C THR A 16 -48.52 -74.69 11.83
N PRO A 17 -48.20 -73.48 11.35
CA PRO A 17 -47.76 -73.28 9.97
C PRO A 17 -46.23 -73.35 9.89
N ALA A 18 -45.73 -74.10 8.90
CA ALA A 18 -44.32 -74.11 8.54
C ALA A 18 -43.94 -72.75 7.92
N PHE A 19 -43.17 -71.95 8.65
CA PHE A 19 -42.52 -70.76 8.11
C PHE A 19 -41.40 -71.19 7.15
N LEU A 20 -41.63 -70.98 5.86
CA LEU A 20 -40.56 -70.91 4.85
C LEU A 20 -39.64 -69.76 5.25
N CYS A 21 -38.49 -70.11 5.83
CA CYS A 21 -37.41 -69.19 6.10
C CYS A 21 -36.80 -68.77 4.76
N PHE A 22 -37.34 -67.72 4.14
CA PHE A 22 -36.62 -66.97 3.12
C PHE A 22 -35.38 -66.42 3.80
N LEU A 23 -34.22 -67.04 3.52
CA LEU A 23 -32.93 -66.43 3.77
C LEU A 23 -32.93 -65.12 2.97
N CYS A 24 -33.27 -64.02 3.63
CA CYS A 24 -32.96 -62.68 3.15
C CYS A 24 -31.43 -62.63 3.12
N ARG A 25 -30.82 -63.01 1.99
CA ARG A 25 -29.45 -62.67 1.69
C ARG A 25 -29.41 -61.16 1.81
N THR A 26 -28.81 -60.66 2.87
CA THR A 26 -28.44 -59.25 2.98
C THR A 26 -27.60 -58.98 1.74
N VAL A 27 -28.17 -58.28 0.76
CA VAL A 27 -27.40 -57.74 -0.35
C VAL A 27 -26.42 -56.79 0.30
N VAL A 28 -25.16 -57.18 0.38
CA VAL A 28 -24.10 -56.29 0.83
C VAL A 28 -23.98 -55.26 -0.28
N SER A 29 -24.64 -54.11 -0.10
CA SER A 29 -24.54 -53.00 -1.04
C SER A 29 -23.08 -52.63 -1.16
N GLN A 30 -22.56 -52.65 -2.39
CA GLN A 30 -21.26 -52.07 -2.65
C GLN A 30 -21.30 -50.59 -2.27
N ASN A 31 -20.14 -50.03 -1.92
CA ASN A 31 -20.04 -48.65 -1.45
C ASN A 31 -19.09 -47.91 -2.39
N LEU A 32 -19.66 -47.24 -3.39
CA LEU A 32 -18.97 -46.36 -4.32
C LEU A 32 -18.79 -44.98 -3.69
N VAL A 33 -17.54 -44.49 -3.67
CA VAL A 33 -17.18 -43.21 -3.06
C VAL A 33 -16.23 -42.43 -3.95
N THR A 34 -16.34 -41.12 -3.94
CA THR A 34 -15.40 -40.17 -4.54
C THR A 34 -15.41 -38.89 -3.70
N ASP A 35 -14.38 -38.07 -3.85
CA ASP A 35 -14.23 -36.81 -3.11
C ASP A 35 -14.33 -35.61 -4.06
N ASP A 36 -14.72 -34.46 -3.52
CA ASP A 36 -14.66 -33.18 -4.22
C ASP A 36 -13.22 -32.73 -4.41
N VAL A 37 -12.97 -32.00 -5.50
CA VAL A 37 -11.61 -31.59 -5.89
C VAL A 37 -11.59 -30.08 -6.14
N ALA A 38 -10.78 -29.36 -5.37
CA ALA A 38 -10.45 -27.97 -5.65
C ALA A 38 -9.06 -27.91 -6.28
N VAL A 39 -8.94 -27.25 -7.43
CA VAL A 39 -7.70 -27.20 -8.23
C VAL A 39 -7.48 -25.79 -8.76
N VAL A 40 -6.22 -25.34 -8.78
CA VAL A 40 -5.88 -24.03 -9.35
C VAL A 40 -5.92 -24.11 -10.87
N GLU A 41 -6.42 -23.07 -11.54
CA GLU A 41 -6.42 -22.99 -13.01
C GLU A 41 -5.03 -23.28 -13.60
N GLY A 42 -4.99 -24.09 -14.66
CA GLY A 42 -3.77 -24.55 -15.32
C GLY A 42 -3.11 -25.77 -14.65
N GLU A 43 -3.45 -26.10 -13.41
CA GLU A 43 -2.92 -27.29 -12.72
C GLU A 43 -3.64 -28.58 -13.14
N THR A 44 -3.32 -29.68 -12.47
CA THR A 44 -3.87 -31.01 -12.75
C THR A 44 -4.80 -31.46 -11.62
N ALA A 45 -6.05 -31.75 -11.95
CA ALA A 45 -7.00 -32.38 -11.02
C ALA A 45 -6.86 -33.90 -11.06
N ILE A 46 -7.16 -34.58 -9.94
CA ILE A 46 -7.22 -36.04 -9.86
C ILE A 46 -8.58 -36.46 -9.35
N ILE A 47 -9.31 -37.22 -10.16
CA ILE A 47 -10.61 -37.80 -9.84
C ILE A 47 -10.39 -39.27 -9.48
N SER A 48 -10.88 -39.73 -8.33
CA SER A 48 -10.68 -41.10 -7.82
C SER A 48 -12.02 -41.69 -7.40
N CYS A 49 -12.56 -42.57 -8.24
CA CYS A 49 -13.72 -43.39 -7.93
C CYS A 49 -13.26 -44.66 -7.21
N ARG A 50 -13.72 -44.91 -5.98
CA ARG A 50 -13.28 -46.04 -5.15
C ARG A 50 -14.45 -46.89 -4.68
N VAL A 51 -14.27 -48.22 -4.65
CA VAL A 51 -15.30 -49.20 -4.25
C VAL A 51 -14.73 -50.09 -3.13
N LYS A 52 -15.45 -50.24 -2.00
CA LYS A 52 -14.95 -50.99 -0.83
C LYS A 52 -15.09 -52.52 -0.91
N ASN A 53 -16.00 -53.04 -1.74
CA ASN A 53 -16.27 -54.47 -1.89
C ASN A 53 -16.72 -54.75 -3.33
N ASN A 54 -15.87 -54.46 -4.32
CA ASN A 54 -16.27 -54.67 -5.70
C ASN A 54 -16.39 -56.17 -6.02
N ASP A 55 -17.44 -56.57 -6.73
CA ASP A 55 -17.69 -57.93 -7.23
C ASP A 55 -17.35 -58.05 -8.72
N ASP A 56 -16.27 -57.39 -9.14
CA ASP A 56 -15.86 -57.19 -10.54
C ASP A 56 -16.85 -56.34 -11.37
N SER A 57 -17.75 -55.61 -10.71
CA SER A 57 -18.60 -54.60 -11.34
C SER A 57 -17.76 -53.49 -11.99
N VAL A 58 -18.25 -52.97 -13.12
CA VAL A 58 -17.50 -51.99 -13.92
C VAL A 58 -17.65 -50.59 -13.33
N ILE A 59 -16.52 -49.90 -13.16
CA ILE A 59 -16.47 -48.47 -12.82
C ILE A 59 -16.38 -47.65 -14.11
N GLN A 60 -17.21 -46.61 -14.19
CA GLN A 60 -17.22 -45.63 -15.26
C GLN A 60 -17.12 -44.21 -14.67
N LEU A 61 -16.37 -43.35 -15.36
CA LEU A 61 -16.30 -41.93 -15.05
C LEU A 61 -16.96 -41.12 -16.18
N LEU A 62 -17.89 -40.26 -15.80
CA LEU A 62 -18.63 -39.37 -16.70
C LEU A 62 -18.28 -37.90 -16.40
N ASN A 63 -18.23 -37.07 -17.44
CA ASN A 63 -18.09 -35.62 -17.30
C ASN A 63 -19.43 -34.96 -16.90
N PRO A 64 -19.45 -33.63 -16.63
CA PRO A 64 -20.68 -32.91 -16.29
C PRO A 64 -21.81 -32.99 -17.33
N ASN A 65 -21.46 -33.23 -18.61
CA ASN A 65 -22.42 -33.44 -19.70
C ASN A 65 -22.84 -34.91 -19.85
N ARG A 66 -22.54 -35.77 -18.86
CA ARG A 66 -22.79 -37.23 -18.87
C ARG A 66 -22.14 -37.96 -20.06
N GLN A 67 -21.02 -37.46 -20.58
CA GLN A 67 -20.21 -38.16 -21.57
C GLN A 67 -19.17 -39.04 -20.87
N THR A 68 -18.95 -40.24 -21.39
CA THR A 68 -17.99 -41.21 -20.83
C THR A 68 -16.56 -40.75 -21.04
N ILE A 69 -15.89 -40.41 -19.95
CA ILE A 69 -14.45 -40.13 -19.93
C ILE A 69 -13.71 -41.46 -19.95
N TYR A 70 -13.96 -42.33 -18.97
CA TYR A 70 -13.38 -43.67 -18.88
C TYR A 70 -14.46 -44.72 -18.61
N PHE A 71 -14.32 -45.88 -19.24
CA PHE A 71 -15.07 -47.09 -18.94
C PHE A 71 -14.04 -48.21 -18.78
N ARG A 72 -13.85 -48.70 -17.54
CA ARG A 72 -12.65 -49.47 -17.18
C ARG A 72 -11.37 -48.67 -17.48
N ASP A 73 -10.45 -49.24 -18.23
CA ASP A 73 -9.19 -48.67 -18.71
C ASP A 73 -9.30 -47.96 -20.07
N MET A 74 -10.46 -48.03 -20.73
CA MET A 74 -10.67 -47.41 -22.05
C MET A 74 -11.14 -45.96 -21.91
N ARG A 75 -10.62 -45.06 -22.75
CA ARG A 75 -11.03 -43.64 -22.85
C ARG A 75 -11.83 -43.37 -24.14
N PRO A 76 -13.17 -43.43 -24.13
CA PRO A 76 -13.99 -43.10 -25.29
C PRO A 76 -13.95 -41.60 -25.65
N LEU A 77 -13.80 -40.72 -24.66
CA LEU A 77 -13.72 -39.28 -24.87
C LEU A 77 -12.42 -38.92 -25.60
N LYS A 78 -12.51 -38.10 -26.65
CA LYS A 78 -11.36 -37.67 -27.46
C LYS A 78 -10.55 -36.52 -26.85
N ASP A 79 -10.84 -36.11 -25.62
CA ASP A 79 -10.05 -35.11 -24.90
C ASP A 79 -8.79 -35.76 -24.29
N GLY A 80 -7.63 -35.42 -24.86
CA GLY A 80 -6.33 -35.93 -24.44
C GLY A 80 -5.83 -35.41 -23.10
N ARG A 81 -6.51 -34.44 -22.47
CA ARG A 81 -6.12 -33.94 -21.15
C ARG A 81 -6.47 -34.91 -20.02
N PHE A 82 -7.45 -35.80 -20.25
CA PHE A 82 -7.82 -36.85 -19.32
C PHE A 82 -6.91 -38.07 -19.47
N GLN A 83 -6.06 -38.37 -18.49
CA GLN A 83 -5.12 -39.50 -18.54
C GLN A 83 -5.35 -40.48 -17.39
N LEU A 84 -5.31 -41.77 -17.70
CA LEU A 84 -5.47 -42.83 -16.71
C LEU A 84 -4.26 -42.83 -15.77
N VAL A 85 -4.51 -42.70 -14.47
CA VAL A 85 -3.47 -42.74 -13.43
C VAL A 85 -3.37 -44.14 -12.84
N ASN A 86 -4.52 -44.71 -12.48
CA ASN A 86 -4.61 -46.06 -11.93
C ASN A 86 -5.95 -46.69 -12.32
N PHE A 87 -5.93 -47.98 -12.61
CA PHE A 87 -7.13 -48.79 -12.79
C PHE A 87 -6.96 -50.14 -12.09
N SER A 88 -7.93 -50.48 -11.26
CA SER A 88 -8.08 -51.79 -10.62
C SER A 88 -9.57 -52.06 -10.42
N ASP A 89 -9.92 -53.26 -9.95
CA ASP A 89 -11.31 -53.57 -9.65
C ASP A 89 -11.88 -52.62 -8.58
N ASN A 90 -11.08 -52.10 -7.66
CA ASN A 90 -11.60 -51.24 -6.59
C ASN A 90 -11.37 -49.73 -6.81
N GLU A 91 -10.66 -49.33 -7.87
CA GLU A 91 -10.36 -47.91 -8.11
C GLU A 91 -10.22 -47.59 -9.60
N LEU A 92 -10.90 -46.52 -10.02
CA LEU A 92 -10.65 -45.80 -11.27
C LEU A 92 -10.13 -44.41 -10.94
N ARG A 93 -8.85 -44.15 -11.21
CA ARG A 93 -8.17 -42.89 -10.92
C ARG A 93 -7.71 -42.22 -12.22
N VAL A 94 -8.21 -41.01 -12.46
CA VAL A 94 -8.02 -40.27 -13.70
C VAL A 94 -7.49 -38.87 -13.39
N SER A 95 -6.49 -38.43 -14.13
CA SER A 95 -5.97 -37.06 -14.07
C SER A 95 -6.58 -36.21 -15.17
N LEU A 96 -6.87 -34.95 -14.88
CA LEU A 96 -7.26 -33.93 -15.85
C LEU A 96 -6.21 -32.82 -15.81
N SER A 97 -5.40 -32.71 -16.85
CA SER A 97 -4.34 -31.71 -16.97
C SER A 97 -4.83 -30.39 -17.56
N ASN A 98 -4.15 -29.29 -17.26
CA ASN A 98 -4.46 -27.93 -17.73
C ASN A 98 -5.95 -27.61 -17.51
N VAL A 99 -6.36 -27.65 -16.24
CA VAL A 99 -7.74 -27.39 -15.84
C VAL A 99 -8.12 -25.94 -16.13
N SER A 100 -9.31 -25.74 -16.66
CA SER A 100 -9.88 -24.43 -17.01
C SER A 100 -11.28 -24.26 -16.40
N LEU A 101 -11.80 -23.04 -16.36
CA LEU A 101 -13.17 -22.77 -15.88
C LEU A 101 -14.26 -23.59 -16.58
N SER A 102 -14.05 -24.03 -17.82
CA SER A 102 -15.02 -24.87 -18.55
C SER A 102 -15.07 -26.32 -18.08
N ASP A 103 -14.06 -26.77 -17.33
CA ASP A 103 -14.00 -28.12 -16.77
C ASP A 103 -14.72 -28.25 -15.43
N GLU A 104 -15.11 -27.12 -14.84
CA GLU A 104 -15.83 -27.05 -13.58
C GLU A 104 -17.20 -27.74 -13.68
N GLY A 105 -17.55 -28.49 -12.65
CA GLY A 105 -18.86 -29.10 -12.54
C GLY A 105 -18.84 -30.45 -11.84
N ARG A 106 -19.99 -31.11 -11.89
CA ARG A 106 -20.24 -32.39 -11.24
C ARG A 106 -19.85 -33.56 -12.14
N TYR A 107 -18.78 -34.25 -11.78
CA TYR A 107 -18.38 -35.50 -12.41
C TYR A 107 -19.10 -36.66 -11.73
N VAL A 108 -19.38 -37.71 -12.49
CA VAL A 108 -20.16 -38.85 -11.98
C VAL A 108 -19.31 -40.11 -12.09
N CYS A 109 -19.01 -40.70 -10.94
CA CYS A 109 -18.58 -42.08 -10.86
C CYS A 109 -19.83 -42.96 -10.91
N GLN A 110 -19.93 -43.86 -11.87
CA GLN A 110 -21.00 -44.83 -11.99
C GLN A 110 -20.44 -46.24 -11.85
N LEU A 111 -21.09 -47.06 -11.03
CA LEU A 111 -20.78 -48.47 -10.82
C LEU A 111 -21.94 -49.32 -11.36
N TYR A 112 -21.62 -50.22 -12.28
CA TYR A 112 -22.59 -51.05 -12.98
C TYR A 112 -23.02 -52.28 -12.16
N THR A 113 -23.73 -52.04 -11.07
CA THR A 113 -24.46 -53.05 -10.27
C THR A 113 -25.94 -53.09 -10.65
N ASP A 114 -26.71 -54.01 -10.05
CA ASP A 114 -28.18 -54.02 -10.12
C ASP A 114 -28.78 -53.75 -8.72
N PRO A 115 -29.32 -52.54 -8.43
CA PRO A 115 -29.37 -51.37 -9.30
C PRO A 115 -28.00 -50.65 -9.43
N PRO A 116 -27.79 -49.81 -10.46
CA PRO A 116 -26.56 -49.03 -10.59
C PRO A 116 -26.35 -48.05 -9.44
N GLN A 117 -25.10 -47.82 -9.07
CA GLN A 117 -24.75 -46.83 -8.04
C GLN A 117 -24.03 -45.64 -8.67
N GLU A 118 -24.30 -44.45 -8.17
CA GLU A 118 -23.62 -43.21 -8.56
C GLU A 118 -22.98 -42.56 -7.34
N ALA A 119 -21.78 -42.00 -7.52
CA ALA A 119 -21.13 -41.09 -6.59
C ALA A 119 -20.67 -39.85 -7.36
N TYR A 120 -20.66 -38.69 -6.71
CA TYR A 120 -20.45 -37.40 -7.36
C TYR A 120 -19.18 -36.74 -6.84
N ALA A 121 -18.37 -36.21 -7.76
CA ALA A 121 -17.22 -35.38 -7.45
C ALA A 121 -17.45 -33.99 -8.05
N ASP A 122 -17.59 -32.98 -7.20
CA ASP A 122 -17.69 -31.59 -7.66
C ASP A 122 -16.26 -31.04 -7.83
N ILE A 123 -15.85 -30.82 -9.09
CA ILE A 123 -14.58 -30.16 -9.40
C ILE A 123 -14.79 -28.66 -9.36
N THR A 124 -14.07 -27.97 -8.48
CA THR A 124 -14.08 -26.51 -8.33
C THR A 124 -12.76 -25.93 -8.81
N VAL A 125 -12.82 -24.99 -9.76
CA VAL A 125 -11.62 -24.33 -10.28
C VAL A 125 -11.36 -23.05 -9.49
N LEU A 126 -10.15 -22.95 -8.94
CA LEU A 126 -9.68 -21.81 -8.17
C LEU A 126 -8.85 -20.90 -9.07
N ILE A 127 -9.14 -19.59 -9.03
CA ILE A 127 -8.37 -18.57 -9.73
C ILE A 127 -7.74 -17.67 -8.67
N PRO A 128 -6.40 -17.64 -8.54
CA PRO A 128 -5.74 -16.79 -7.55
C PRO A 128 -5.96 -15.31 -7.89
N PRO A 129 -6.10 -14.43 -6.88
CA PRO A 129 -6.17 -12.99 -7.12
C PRO A 129 -4.87 -12.46 -7.74
N GLY A 130 -4.99 -11.39 -8.51
CA GLY A 130 -3.83 -10.56 -8.86
C GLY A 130 -3.16 -9.96 -7.62
N ASN A 131 -1.88 -9.57 -7.73
CA ASN A 131 -1.12 -8.98 -6.62
C ASN A 131 -1.91 -7.83 -5.96
N PRO A 132 -2.08 -7.84 -4.63
CA PRO A 132 -2.79 -6.77 -3.95
C PRO A 132 -2.04 -5.45 -4.15
N VAL A 133 -2.80 -4.39 -4.40
CA VAL A 133 -2.26 -3.03 -4.53
C VAL A 133 -2.90 -2.18 -3.45
N ILE A 134 -2.06 -1.44 -2.71
CA ILE A 134 -2.51 -0.45 -1.74
C ILE A 134 -2.40 0.93 -2.39
N GLU A 135 -3.52 1.64 -2.46
CA GLU A 135 -3.61 3.03 -2.90
C GLU A 135 -3.93 3.89 -1.67
N ALA A 136 -3.05 4.83 -1.35
CA ALA A 136 -3.31 5.82 -0.31
C ALA A 136 -3.86 7.10 -0.94
N LYS A 137 -4.80 7.75 -0.27
CA LYS A 137 -5.30 9.07 -0.70
C LYS A 137 -4.19 10.11 -0.72
N ASP A 138 -3.32 10.08 0.30
CA ASP A 138 -2.22 11.00 0.51
C ASP A 138 -0.91 10.20 0.66
N GLU A 139 0.17 10.63 0.00
CA GLU A 139 1.48 9.95 0.09
C GLU A 139 2.21 10.29 1.40
N VAL A 140 2.11 11.55 1.82
CA VAL A 140 2.64 12.06 3.08
C VAL A 140 1.47 12.43 3.97
N LEU A 141 1.50 11.96 5.22
CA LEU A 141 0.41 12.11 6.17
C LEU A 141 0.71 13.21 7.18
N SER A 142 -0.33 13.88 7.65
CA SER A 142 -0.22 14.87 8.72
C SER A 142 -0.75 14.31 10.02
N GLU A 143 -0.02 14.50 11.11
CA GLU A 143 -0.52 14.17 12.45
C GLU A 143 -1.90 14.79 12.72
N GLY A 144 -2.79 14.01 13.36
CA GLY A 144 -4.14 14.45 13.73
C GLY A 144 -5.17 14.38 12.61
N ASN A 145 -4.75 14.32 11.35
CA ASN A 145 -5.66 14.17 10.21
C ASN A 145 -6.14 12.71 10.05
N GLU A 146 -7.32 12.54 9.45
CA GLU A 146 -7.80 11.24 9.01
C GLU A 146 -7.26 10.93 7.62
N THR A 147 -6.72 9.73 7.44
CA THR A 147 -6.28 9.22 6.14
C THR A 147 -7.16 8.06 5.66
N GLU A 148 -7.21 7.85 4.35
CA GLU A 148 -7.93 6.77 3.69
C GLU A 148 -6.96 5.96 2.82
N MET A 149 -7.03 4.64 2.95
CA MET A 149 -6.30 3.72 2.09
C MET A 149 -7.25 2.67 1.52
N THR A 150 -6.98 2.25 0.30
CA THR A 150 -7.74 1.24 -0.42
C THR A 150 -6.82 0.10 -0.82
N CYS A 151 -7.27 -1.13 -0.65
CA CYS A 151 -6.58 -2.32 -1.13
C CYS A 151 -7.48 -3.10 -2.06
N THR A 152 -6.95 -3.49 -3.21
CA THR A 152 -7.71 -4.18 -4.26
C THR A 152 -7.07 -5.53 -4.56
N ALA A 153 -7.86 -6.60 -4.48
CA ALA A 153 -7.53 -7.95 -4.95
C ALA A 153 -8.43 -8.26 -6.17
N MET A 154 -7.83 -8.33 -7.35
CA MET A 154 -8.57 -8.41 -8.62
C MET A 154 -8.74 -9.85 -9.11
N SER A 155 -9.89 -10.09 -9.75
CA SER A 155 -10.17 -11.27 -10.57
C SER A 155 -9.84 -12.63 -9.92
N SER A 156 -10.38 -12.89 -8.73
CA SER A 156 -10.21 -14.18 -8.04
C SER A 156 -11.45 -15.06 -8.08
N LYS A 157 -11.26 -16.35 -7.87
CA LYS A 157 -12.35 -17.32 -7.65
C LYS A 157 -11.91 -18.35 -6.60
N PRO A 158 -12.57 -18.44 -5.44
CA PRO A 158 -13.69 -17.62 -4.98
C PRO A 158 -13.30 -16.16 -4.69
N ALA A 159 -14.25 -15.35 -4.23
CA ALA A 159 -13.95 -14.01 -3.73
C ALA A 159 -12.92 -14.08 -2.60
N ALA A 160 -11.83 -13.33 -2.72
CA ALA A 160 -10.82 -13.24 -1.67
C ALA A 160 -11.34 -12.45 -0.46
N THR A 161 -10.70 -12.62 0.69
CA THR A 161 -10.98 -11.81 1.89
C THR A 161 -9.81 -10.87 2.17
N ILE A 162 -10.09 -9.61 2.48
CA ILE A 162 -9.06 -8.60 2.79
C ILE A 162 -9.10 -8.23 4.26
N ARG A 163 -7.94 -8.29 4.91
CA ARG A 163 -7.71 -7.83 6.29
C ARG A 163 -6.62 -6.77 6.31
N TRP A 164 -6.75 -5.81 7.21
CA TRP A 164 -5.81 -4.69 7.35
C TRP A 164 -5.06 -4.77 8.67
N MET A 165 -3.75 -4.56 8.62
CA MET A 165 -2.89 -4.45 9.80
C MET A 165 -2.10 -3.15 9.71
N LYS A 166 -2.04 -2.36 10.80
CA LYS A 166 -1.10 -1.24 10.97
C LYS A 166 -0.10 -1.64 12.05
N GLY A 167 1.13 -1.95 11.65
CA GLY A 167 2.06 -2.69 12.50
C GLY A 167 1.44 -4.01 12.95
N ASP A 168 1.25 -4.17 14.25
CA ASP A 168 0.63 -5.36 14.86
C ASP A 168 -0.87 -5.19 15.19
N LYS A 169 -1.46 -4.03 14.88
CA LYS A 169 -2.86 -3.73 15.18
C LYS A 169 -3.76 -3.96 13.98
N GLU A 170 -4.80 -4.77 14.15
CA GLU A 170 -5.83 -4.97 13.12
C GLU A 170 -6.70 -3.71 12.99
N LEU A 171 -6.94 -3.30 11.75
CA LEU A 171 -7.83 -2.19 11.40
C LEU A 171 -9.15 -2.71 10.81
N SER A 172 -10.25 -2.02 11.12
CA SER A 172 -11.56 -2.36 10.58
C SER A 172 -11.72 -1.78 9.17
N GLY A 173 -11.49 -2.62 8.17
CA GLY A 173 -11.74 -2.29 6.77
C GLY A 173 -13.21 -2.47 6.38
N LYS A 174 -13.62 -1.78 5.32
CA LYS A 174 -14.93 -1.90 4.68
C LYS A 174 -14.75 -2.59 3.33
N PRO A 175 -14.91 -3.93 3.25
CA PRO A 175 -14.78 -4.66 2.00
C PRO A 175 -16.02 -4.46 1.12
N LYS A 176 -15.78 -4.42 -0.19
CA LYS A 176 -16.78 -4.43 -1.26
C LYS A 176 -16.39 -5.52 -2.24
N VAL A 177 -17.35 -6.40 -2.55
CA VAL A 177 -17.15 -7.50 -3.49
C VAL A 177 -17.91 -7.17 -4.77
N GLU A 178 -17.21 -7.20 -5.89
CA GLU A 178 -17.76 -6.92 -7.22
C GLU A 178 -17.62 -8.16 -8.10
N LEU A 179 -18.73 -8.64 -8.66
CA LEU A 179 -18.74 -9.71 -9.63
C LEU A 179 -18.30 -9.17 -10.99
N THR A 180 -17.20 -9.70 -11.50
CA THR A 180 -16.65 -9.43 -12.83
C THR A 180 -17.09 -10.55 -13.80
N TYR A 181 -16.67 -10.47 -15.06
CA TYR A 181 -16.92 -11.51 -16.08
C TYR A 181 -16.47 -12.92 -15.62
N ASP A 182 -17.05 -13.96 -16.22
CA ASP A 182 -16.77 -15.39 -15.97
C ASP A 182 -16.79 -15.85 -14.51
N LYS A 183 -17.66 -15.24 -13.69
CA LYS A 183 -17.82 -15.54 -12.25
C LYS A 183 -16.55 -15.26 -11.42
N MET A 184 -15.69 -14.37 -11.89
CA MET A 184 -14.55 -13.87 -11.13
C MET A 184 -14.98 -12.70 -10.24
N TYR A 185 -14.29 -12.52 -9.12
CA TYR A 185 -14.61 -11.49 -8.14
C TYR A 185 -13.44 -10.53 -7.99
N THR A 186 -13.75 -9.24 -7.95
CA THR A 186 -12.81 -8.21 -7.50
C THR A 186 -13.24 -7.73 -6.13
N VAL A 187 -12.31 -7.76 -5.18
CA VAL A 187 -12.57 -7.39 -3.80
C VAL A 187 -11.74 -6.16 -3.48
N THR A 188 -12.42 -5.09 -3.10
CA THR A 188 -11.79 -3.82 -2.74
C THR A 188 -12.16 -3.51 -1.30
N SER A 189 -11.17 -3.29 -0.45
CA SER A 189 -11.39 -2.92 0.94
C SER A 189 -10.82 -1.54 1.20
N ARG A 190 -11.60 -0.71 1.90
CA ARG A 190 -11.21 0.64 2.28
C ARG A 190 -11.04 0.72 3.79
N VAL A 191 -9.99 1.37 4.24
CA VAL A 191 -9.74 1.63 5.65
C VAL A 191 -9.52 3.12 5.88
N THR A 192 -10.09 3.66 6.95
CA THR A 192 -9.83 5.02 7.42
C THR A 192 -9.36 4.99 8.86
N PHE A 193 -8.39 5.83 9.19
CA PHE A 193 -7.89 5.97 10.56
C PHE A 193 -7.24 7.35 10.75
N THR A 194 -7.24 7.82 12.00
CA THR A 194 -6.53 9.04 12.40
C THR A 194 -5.04 8.74 12.56
N VAL A 195 -4.22 9.61 11.98
CA VAL A 195 -2.75 9.49 11.97
C VAL A 195 -2.19 10.07 13.27
N SER A 196 -1.29 9.34 13.93
CA SER A 196 -0.47 9.90 15.02
C SER A 196 1.00 9.94 14.64
N LYS A 197 1.80 10.76 15.34
CA LYS A 197 3.25 10.84 15.12
C LYS A 197 3.99 9.50 15.30
N GLU A 198 3.46 8.62 16.15
CA GLU A 198 4.04 7.29 16.37
C GLU A 198 3.82 6.33 15.19
N ASP A 199 2.97 6.71 14.23
CA ASP A 199 2.72 5.93 13.02
C ASP A 199 3.82 6.10 11.96
N ASP A 200 4.75 7.05 12.12
CA ASP A 200 5.83 7.26 11.15
C ASP A 200 6.70 5.99 10.96
N GLY A 201 6.89 5.59 9.71
CA GLY A 201 7.59 4.35 9.35
C GLY A 201 6.82 3.06 9.65
N VAL A 202 5.66 3.10 10.32
CA VAL A 202 4.86 1.91 10.62
C VAL A 202 4.25 1.35 9.32
N PRO A 203 4.35 0.04 9.05
CA PRO A 203 3.76 -0.55 7.85
C PRO A 203 2.25 -0.73 7.99
N VAL A 204 1.49 -0.24 7.02
CA VAL A 204 0.13 -0.70 6.75
C VAL A 204 0.20 -1.89 5.78
N THR A 205 -0.26 -3.04 6.24
CA THR A 205 -0.29 -4.30 5.51
C THR A 205 -1.73 -4.65 5.14
N CYS A 206 -1.97 -4.86 3.84
CA CYS A 206 -3.17 -5.50 3.34
C CYS A 206 -2.88 -7.00 3.17
N ILE A 207 -3.60 -7.84 3.92
CA ILE A 207 -3.48 -9.30 3.88
C ILE A 207 -4.67 -9.85 3.10
N VAL A 208 -4.39 -10.63 2.07
CA VAL A 208 -5.39 -11.25 1.21
C VAL A 208 -5.42 -12.75 1.48
N ASP A 209 -6.57 -13.24 1.90
CA ASP A 209 -6.83 -14.66 2.11
C ASP A 209 -7.58 -15.25 0.92
N HIS A 210 -7.05 -16.34 0.36
CA HIS A 210 -7.64 -17.04 -0.78
C HIS A 210 -7.13 -18.49 -0.84
N PRO A 211 -7.97 -19.52 -1.09
CA PRO A 211 -7.56 -20.93 -1.03
C PRO A 211 -6.41 -21.33 -1.96
N ALA A 212 -6.25 -20.63 -3.09
CA ALA A 212 -5.20 -20.91 -4.08
C ALA A 212 -3.82 -20.31 -3.74
N VAL A 213 -3.70 -19.41 -2.76
CA VAL A 213 -2.44 -18.72 -2.45
C VAL A 213 -2.20 -18.64 -0.95
N LYS A 214 -0.94 -18.70 -0.53
CA LYS A 214 -0.53 -18.50 0.86
C LYS A 214 0.29 -17.23 0.98
N ASP A 215 0.23 -16.61 2.16
CA ASP A 215 1.04 -15.44 2.52
C ASP A 215 0.92 -14.23 1.59
N PHE A 216 -0.24 -14.08 0.93
CA PHE A 216 -0.47 -13.05 -0.07
C PHE A 216 -0.79 -11.69 0.58
N ARG A 217 0.12 -10.71 0.44
CA ARG A 217 0.00 -9.43 1.13
C ARG A 217 0.70 -8.29 0.40
N ALA A 218 0.19 -7.08 0.57
CA ALA A 218 0.85 -5.83 0.19
C ALA A 218 1.20 -5.02 1.43
N ARG A 219 2.26 -4.20 1.36
CA ARG A 219 2.73 -3.35 2.47
C ARG A 219 3.04 -1.96 1.97
N LYS A 220 2.65 -0.94 2.73
CA LYS A 220 3.04 0.45 2.55
C LYS A 220 3.50 1.01 3.89
N ASN A 221 4.72 1.52 3.96
CA ASN A 221 5.20 2.23 5.14
C ASN A 221 4.59 3.64 5.15
N LEU A 222 4.13 4.08 6.31
CA LEU A 222 3.58 5.42 6.48
C LEU A 222 4.72 6.43 6.56
N GLU A 223 4.53 7.59 5.94
CA GLU A 223 5.38 8.76 6.10
C GLU A 223 4.54 9.83 6.78
N VAL A 224 4.82 10.11 8.04
CA VAL A 224 4.04 11.04 8.86
C VAL A 224 4.88 12.27 9.16
N GLN A 225 4.34 13.43 8.79
CA GLN A 225 4.84 14.72 9.21
C GLN A 225 4.03 15.22 10.41
N CYS A 226 4.72 15.90 11.32
CA CYS A 226 4.15 16.49 12.52
C CYS A 226 4.71 17.90 12.67
N GLU A 227 3.96 18.85 13.21
CA GLU A 227 4.49 20.18 13.54
C GLU A 227 5.72 20.05 14.46
N TYR A 228 6.70 20.93 14.28
CA TYR A 228 7.87 20.96 15.16
C TYR A 228 7.45 21.44 16.55
N ARG A 229 7.98 20.83 17.61
CA ARG A 229 7.89 21.36 18.97
C ARG A 229 9.28 21.55 19.56
N ILE A 230 9.61 22.78 19.96
CA ILE A 230 10.81 23.09 20.74
C ILE A 230 10.56 22.60 22.18
N ILE A 231 11.44 21.74 22.69
CA ILE A 231 11.29 21.05 23.98
C ILE A 231 12.40 21.34 24.97
N ASP A 232 13.58 21.75 24.49
CA ASP A 232 14.64 22.24 25.33
C ASP A 232 15.21 23.49 24.68
N PHE A 233 15.37 24.48 25.53
CA PHE A 233 15.89 25.76 25.17
C PHE A 233 16.63 26.19 26.43
N PRO A 234 17.99 26.23 26.39
CA PRO A 234 18.80 26.31 27.59
C PRO A 234 18.30 27.46 28.46
N ALA A 235 17.84 27.12 29.66
CA ALA A 235 17.41 28.12 30.63
C ALA A 235 18.53 29.14 30.79
N ILE A 236 18.16 30.43 30.78
CA ILE A 236 19.05 31.59 30.90
C ILE A 236 20.26 31.20 31.78
N PRO A 237 21.48 31.10 31.23
CA PRO A 237 22.62 30.69 32.04
C PRO A 237 22.72 31.65 33.21
N PRO A 238 23.02 31.16 34.44
CA PRO A 238 23.28 32.06 35.54
C PRO A 238 24.37 33.06 35.13
N PRO A 239 24.25 34.33 35.54
CA PRO A 239 25.12 35.40 35.07
C PRO A 239 26.60 35.00 35.20
N GLY A 240 27.26 34.77 34.06
CA GLY A 240 28.67 34.36 34.03
C GLY A 240 29.04 33.22 33.08
N GLN A 241 28.12 32.69 32.26
CA GLN A 241 28.42 31.54 31.37
C GLN A 241 28.29 31.81 29.86
N ALA A 242 28.48 33.07 29.44
CA ALA A 242 29.17 33.29 28.18
C ALA A 242 30.63 33.51 28.56
N ASN A 243 31.52 32.59 28.21
CA ASN A 243 32.94 32.92 28.19
C ASN A 243 33.05 34.22 27.40
N ALA A 244 33.78 35.22 27.90
CA ALA A 244 33.72 36.60 27.41
C ALA A 244 34.03 36.80 25.90
N ASP A 245 34.31 35.70 25.18
CA ASP A 245 34.71 35.62 23.80
C ASP A 245 33.67 34.94 22.88
N SER A 246 32.74 34.09 23.35
CA SER A 246 31.76 33.39 22.47
C SER A 246 30.50 32.89 23.18
N ALA A 247 29.35 32.91 22.49
CA ALA A 247 28.09 32.28 22.91
C ALA A 247 27.65 31.22 21.89
N VAL A 248 27.09 30.13 22.40
CA VAL A 248 26.39 29.10 21.63
C VAL A 248 24.97 29.04 22.15
N ILE A 249 23.99 29.22 21.27
CA ILE A 249 22.57 29.08 21.58
C ILE A 249 22.08 27.83 20.85
N ASP A 250 22.01 26.73 21.58
CA ASP A 250 21.45 25.47 21.11
C ASP A 250 19.96 25.38 21.43
N PHE A 251 19.27 24.48 20.73
CA PHE A 251 17.89 24.15 21.03
C PHE A 251 17.59 22.70 20.67
N THR A 252 16.62 22.11 21.35
CA THR A 252 16.12 20.78 21.01
C THR A 252 14.68 20.88 20.52
N ALA A 253 14.40 20.35 19.33
CA ALA A 253 13.05 20.21 18.81
C ALA A 253 12.74 18.76 18.39
N VAL A 254 11.46 18.40 18.47
CA VAL A 254 10.95 17.08 18.09
C VAL A 254 9.81 17.25 17.08
N PRO A 255 9.87 16.58 15.90
CA PRO A 255 11.03 15.88 15.34
C PRO A 255 12.20 16.84 15.04
N LEU A 256 13.42 16.32 14.81
CA LEU A 256 14.59 17.15 14.53
C LEU A 256 14.37 17.96 13.23
N PRO A 257 14.43 19.30 13.27
CA PRO A 257 14.15 20.12 12.10
C PRO A 257 15.28 20.03 11.06
N GLN A 258 14.90 19.90 9.78
CA GLN A 258 15.87 19.93 8.67
C GLN A 258 16.37 21.35 8.37
N ARG A 259 15.58 22.37 8.72
CA ARG A 259 15.89 23.78 8.50
C ARG A 259 15.43 24.60 9.69
N VAL A 260 16.32 25.46 10.15
CA VAL A 260 16.10 26.39 11.26
C VAL A 260 16.50 27.77 10.79
N SER A 261 15.72 28.79 11.15
CA SER A 261 16.13 30.18 10.99
C SER A 261 16.22 30.87 12.34
N TRP A 262 17.16 31.81 12.46
CA TRP A 262 17.36 32.60 13.67
C TRP A 262 17.03 34.07 13.38
N GLN A 263 16.34 34.69 14.32
CA GLN A 263 15.94 36.10 14.27
C GLN A 263 16.30 36.78 15.59
N LYS A 264 16.52 38.09 15.60
CA LYS A 264 16.60 38.89 16.83
C LYS A 264 15.36 39.79 16.86
N VAL A 265 14.63 39.80 17.98
CA VAL A 265 13.22 40.27 18.05
C VAL A 265 13.05 41.76 17.66
N ASP A 266 14.11 42.56 17.70
CA ASP A 266 14.09 44.00 17.39
C ASP A 266 15.27 44.47 16.51
N ASP A 267 16.04 43.55 15.93
CA ASP A 267 17.28 43.87 15.21
C ASP A 267 17.70 42.69 14.32
N ASP A 268 18.71 42.89 13.47
CA ASP A 268 19.26 41.79 12.69
C ASP A 268 20.19 40.92 13.55
N VAL A 269 20.19 39.61 13.28
CA VAL A 269 21.18 38.70 13.85
C VAL A 269 22.57 39.18 13.40
N PRO A 270 23.59 39.22 14.29
CA PRO A 270 24.92 39.68 13.93
C PRO A 270 25.44 38.99 12.67
N SER A 271 25.98 39.76 11.72
CA SER A 271 26.38 39.26 10.39
C SER A 271 27.48 38.19 10.39
N HIS A 272 28.23 38.09 11.49
CA HIS A 272 29.27 37.09 11.70
C HIS A 272 28.77 35.85 12.47
N ALA A 273 27.50 35.82 12.89
CA ALA A 273 26.92 34.65 13.53
C ALA A 273 26.75 33.52 12.52
N VAL A 274 27.02 32.29 12.95
CA VAL A 274 26.97 31.11 12.10
C VAL A 274 25.95 30.13 12.66
N ILE A 275 25.15 29.53 11.78
CA ILE A 275 24.21 28.47 12.15
C ILE A 275 24.83 27.13 11.75
N ILE A 276 25.14 26.27 12.73
CA ILE A 276 25.74 24.95 12.49
C ILE A 276 24.86 23.91 13.17
N GLY A 277 24.33 22.95 12.40
CA GLY A 277 23.47 21.90 12.94
C GLY A 277 22.13 22.36 13.51
N GLY A 278 21.77 23.64 13.33
CA GLY A 278 20.59 24.27 13.92
C GLY A 278 20.94 25.31 15.01
N ASP A 279 22.09 25.18 15.65
CA ASP A 279 22.51 26.04 16.75
C ASP A 279 23.14 27.34 16.25
N LEU A 280 22.94 28.43 17.00
CA LEU A 280 23.50 29.75 16.68
C LEU A 280 24.83 29.98 17.42
N TYR A 281 25.89 30.22 16.66
CA TYR A 281 27.23 30.51 17.16
C TYR A 281 27.54 31.99 16.96
N ILE A 282 27.86 32.68 18.06
CA ILE A 282 28.25 34.10 18.05
C ILE A 282 29.63 34.22 18.70
N GLU A 283 30.64 34.55 17.90
CA GLU A 283 32.01 34.82 18.37
C GLU A 283 32.24 36.32 18.63
N ASN A 284 33.29 36.66 19.39
CA ASN A 284 33.67 38.04 19.72
C ASN A 284 32.53 38.86 20.36
N LEU A 285 31.94 38.32 21.43
CA LEU A 285 30.78 38.92 22.08
C LEU A 285 31.02 40.38 22.52
N ASN A 286 30.07 41.24 22.17
CA ASN A 286 30.00 42.62 22.63
C ASN A 286 28.66 42.88 23.33
N LYS A 287 28.62 43.85 24.23
CA LYS A 287 27.40 44.32 24.92
C LYS A 287 26.29 44.75 23.95
N SER A 288 26.61 45.13 22.72
CA SER A 288 25.64 45.45 21.67
C SER A 288 24.82 44.24 21.20
N TYR A 289 25.31 43.01 21.43
CA TYR A 289 24.63 41.78 21.02
C TYR A 289 23.62 41.27 22.06
N ASN A 290 23.44 42.02 23.16
CA ASN A 290 22.37 41.76 24.11
C ASN A 290 21.01 41.88 23.44
N GLY A 291 20.10 40.98 23.79
CA GLY A 291 18.74 40.99 23.26
C GLY A 291 18.11 39.61 23.23
N THR A 292 16.91 39.55 22.66
CA THR A 292 16.14 38.32 22.52
C THR A 292 16.35 37.72 21.13
N TYR A 293 16.84 36.49 21.07
CA TYR A 293 17.08 35.70 19.87
C TYR A 293 16.01 34.62 19.76
N ARG A 294 15.32 34.56 18.63
CA ARG A 294 14.26 33.61 18.35
C ARG A 294 14.74 32.55 17.38
N CYS A 295 14.65 31.28 17.75
CA CYS A 295 14.78 30.20 16.78
C CYS A 295 13.40 29.94 16.16
N VAL A 296 13.38 29.63 14.87
CA VAL A 296 12.15 29.34 14.13
C VAL A 296 12.36 28.07 13.32
N ALA A 297 11.62 27.04 13.67
CA ALA A 297 11.59 25.75 12.99
C ALA A 297 10.25 25.62 12.25
N SER A 298 10.30 25.43 10.92
CA SER A 298 9.09 25.34 10.10
C SER A 298 9.11 24.16 9.14
N ASN A 299 7.98 23.47 9.04
CA ASN A 299 7.70 22.44 8.04
C ASN A 299 6.39 22.73 7.31
N PRO A 300 5.99 21.93 6.30
CA PRO A 300 4.74 22.17 5.56
C PRO A 300 3.47 22.15 6.42
N LEU A 301 3.52 21.64 7.65
CA LEU A 301 2.38 21.55 8.55
C LEU A 301 2.28 22.73 9.51
N GLY A 302 3.41 23.36 9.86
CA GLY A 302 3.40 24.50 10.77
C GLY A 302 4.79 25.04 11.09
N GLU A 303 4.79 26.08 11.92
CA GLU A 303 5.97 26.78 12.39
C GLU A 303 5.93 26.83 13.92
N SER A 304 7.06 26.54 14.56
CA SER A 304 7.25 26.75 16.00
C SER A 304 8.49 27.58 16.26
N PHE A 305 8.44 28.33 17.36
CA PHE A 305 9.50 29.23 17.76
C PHE A 305 9.61 29.31 19.28
N ASP A 306 10.79 29.67 19.76
CA ASP A 306 11.06 29.99 21.16
C ASP A 306 12.16 31.07 21.27
N ASP A 307 12.22 31.74 22.42
CA ASP A 307 13.00 32.97 22.63
C ASP A 307 14.13 32.82 23.66
N TYR A 308 15.34 33.26 23.29
CA TYR A 308 16.54 33.26 24.13
C TYR A 308 16.96 34.67 24.49
N VAL A 309 17.17 34.96 25.78
CA VAL A 309 17.70 36.26 26.19
C VAL A 309 19.20 36.16 26.45
N LEU A 310 20.00 36.76 25.56
CA LEU A 310 21.45 36.82 25.68
C LEU A 310 21.89 38.05 26.52
N TYR A 311 22.70 37.79 27.55
CA TYR A 311 23.36 38.82 28.36
C TYR A 311 24.89 38.70 28.29
N VAL A 312 25.54 39.71 27.71
CA VAL A 312 26.99 39.85 27.65
C VAL A 312 27.45 40.80 28.75
N TYR A 313 28.22 40.28 29.71
CA TYR A 313 28.85 41.06 30.77
C TYR A 313 30.24 41.51 30.34
N GLY A 314 30.63 42.73 30.73
CA GLY A 314 32.00 43.21 30.50
C GLY A 314 32.99 42.47 31.40
N LYS A 315 34.22 42.27 30.91
CA LYS A 315 35.35 41.80 31.73
C LYS A 315 35.48 42.72 32.96
N PRO A 316 35.63 42.20 34.19
CA PRO A 316 35.82 43.04 35.36
C PRO A 316 37.02 43.97 35.13
N PRO A 317 36.96 45.25 35.52
CA PRO A 317 38.05 46.18 35.33
C PRO A 317 39.28 45.64 36.07
N THR A 318 40.34 45.32 35.32
CA THR A 318 41.67 45.12 35.89
C THR A 318 42.09 46.43 36.55
N LEU A 319 42.14 46.47 37.88
CA LEU A 319 42.67 47.62 38.61
C LEU A 319 44.11 47.88 38.13
N CYS A 320 44.31 48.96 37.39
CA CYS A 320 45.65 49.48 37.13
C CYS A 320 46.20 50.05 38.45
N SER A 321 47.28 49.46 38.96
CA SER A 321 48.08 50.03 40.05
C SER A 321 48.81 51.26 39.51
N VAL A 322 48.33 52.45 39.88
CA VAL A 322 49.04 53.72 39.67
C VAL A 322 49.91 53.96 40.91
N TYR A 323 51.22 53.76 40.79
CA TYR A 323 52.18 54.31 41.74
C TYR A 323 52.48 55.76 41.35
N HIS A 324 52.14 56.67 42.27
CA HIS A 324 52.54 58.07 42.28
C HIS A 324 54.06 58.24 42.17
N THR A 325 54.52 59.32 41.52
CA THR A 325 55.36 60.31 42.21
C THR A 325 55.28 61.68 41.52
N SER A 326 55.16 62.68 42.38
CA SER A 326 54.95 64.09 42.13
C SER A 326 56.23 64.80 41.71
N THR A 327 56.14 65.84 40.89
CA THR A 327 57.06 66.99 40.96
C THR A 327 56.36 68.26 40.48
N CYS A 328 56.34 69.27 41.34
CA CYS A 328 55.74 70.58 41.12
C CYS A 328 56.85 71.65 41.02
N CYS A 329 56.74 72.57 40.07
CA CYS A 329 57.26 73.95 40.08
C CYS A 329 56.40 74.74 39.05
N ARG A 330 55.55 75.70 39.48
CA ARG A 330 55.72 77.17 39.37
C ARG A 330 55.96 77.68 37.94
N ASP A 331 55.29 78.70 37.38
CA ASP A 331 54.35 79.73 37.83
C ASP A 331 53.70 80.38 36.57
N ALA A 332 52.67 81.20 36.82
CA ALA A 332 52.18 82.35 36.03
C ALA A 332 51.08 82.15 34.95
N ASP A 333 49.84 82.43 35.39
CA ASP A 333 48.92 83.47 34.88
C ASP A 333 48.63 83.60 33.38
N THR A 334 47.40 83.29 32.95
CA THR A 334 46.34 84.29 32.63
C THR A 334 45.06 83.61 32.08
N VAL A 335 43.90 84.05 32.59
CA VAL A 335 42.50 83.80 32.15
C VAL A 335 41.87 85.23 32.14
N PRO A 336 40.86 85.65 31.31
CA PRO A 336 39.64 84.91 31.00
C PRO A 336 38.96 85.16 29.62
N GLY A 337 37.91 84.39 29.30
CA GLY A 337 36.94 84.80 28.27
C GLY A 337 35.92 83.75 27.79
N ALA A 338 34.83 83.60 28.56
CA ALA A 338 33.42 83.35 28.19
C ALA A 338 32.97 82.50 26.96
N GLU A 339 32.10 81.53 27.25
CA GLU A 339 31.04 80.83 26.46
C GLU A 339 29.99 81.77 25.79
N PRO A 340 28.93 81.31 25.05
CA PRO A 340 28.57 79.97 24.52
C PRO A 340 27.96 79.97 23.07
N ALA A 341 27.53 78.79 22.61
CA ALA A 341 26.30 78.51 21.83
C ALA A 341 26.36 78.13 20.32
N ALA A 342 25.65 77.02 20.05
CA ALA A 342 24.73 76.72 18.94
C ALA A 342 25.24 76.29 17.54
N HIS A 343 24.76 75.10 17.15
CA HIS A 343 24.18 74.71 15.85
C HIS A 343 24.71 75.40 14.57
N ASP A 344 25.25 74.63 13.61
CA ASP A 344 24.48 73.89 12.60
C ASP A 344 25.38 73.44 11.42
N SER A 345 25.10 72.24 10.92
CA SER A 345 25.26 71.74 9.54
C SER A 345 26.50 72.09 8.70
N ARG A 346 27.35 71.07 8.48
CA ARG A 346 28.04 70.89 7.19
C ARG A 346 27.80 69.48 6.66
N ALA A 347 26.94 69.39 5.65
CA ALA A 347 26.70 68.22 4.84
C ALA A 347 27.99 67.78 4.12
N GLY A 348 28.34 66.50 4.30
CA GLY A 348 29.27 65.76 3.47
C GLY A 348 28.46 64.76 2.64
N GLU A 349 28.48 64.97 1.35
CA GLU A 349 27.74 64.30 0.29
C GLU A 349 28.23 62.85 0.10
N GLY A 350 27.33 61.88 0.21
CA GLY A 350 27.59 60.46 -0.04
C GLY A 350 26.35 59.80 -0.65
N ALA A 351 26.33 59.71 -1.97
CA ALA A 351 25.22 59.21 -2.79
C ALA A 351 24.82 57.76 -2.46
N PRO A 352 23.51 57.41 -2.47
CA PRO A 352 23.06 56.03 -2.59
C PRO A 352 23.13 55.60 -4.07
N ARG A 353 23.78 54.47 -4.33
CA ARG A 353 23.79 53.81 -5.64
C ARG A 353 22.37 53.34 -5.99
N THR A 354 21.73 54.05 -6.90
CA THR A 354 20.52 53.58 -7.59
C THR A 354 20.90 52.36 -8.43
N VAL A 355 20.34 51.20 -8.11
CA VAL A 355 20.39 50.04 -9.01
C VAL A 355 19.47 50.35 -10.18
N ASP A 356 20.02 50.37 -11.39
CA ASP A 356 19.31 50.76 -12.61
C ASP A 356 18.08 49.87 -12.85
N HIS A 357 16.89 50.44 -12.63
CA HIS A 357 15.59 49.83 -12.96
C HIS A 357 15.47 49.39 -14.44
N ALA A 358 16.38 49.86 -15.31
CA ALA A 358 16.47 49.46 -16.71
C ALA A 358 16.97 48.02 -16.91
N VAL A 359 17.85 47.52 -16.03
CA VAL A 359 18.43 46.16 -16.15
C VAL A 359 17.40 45.10 -15.74
N ILE A 360 16.61 45.39 -14.71
CA ILE A 360 15.54 44.51 -14.23
C ILE A 360 14.43 44.40 -15.28
N GLY A 361 14.06 45.50 -15.94
CA GLY A 361 13.09 45.50 -17.04
C GLY A 361 13.57 44.71 -18.26
N GLY A 362 14.86 44.80 -18.60
CA GLY A 362 15.46 44.05 -19.71
C GLY A 362 15.44 42.54 -19.50
N VAL A 363 15.78 42.07 -18.30
CA VAL A 363 15.78 40.63 -17.97
C VAL A 363 14.35 40.08 -18.01
N VAL A 364 13.37 40.79 -17.45
CA VAL A 364 11.97 40.38 -17.48
C VAL A 364 11.45 40.31 -18.92
N ALA A 365 11.78 41.28 -19.77
CA ALA A 365 11.37 41.28 -21.17
C ALA A 365 11.94 40.09 -21.96
N VAL A 366 13.21 39.72 -21.72
CA VAL A 366 13.85 38.56 -22.37
C VAL A 366 13.21 37.24 -21.91
N VAL A 367 12.90 37.10 -20.62
CA VAL A 367 12.25 35.90 -20.08
C VAL A 367 10.84 35.74 -20.64
N VAL A 368 10.06 36.83 -20.70
CA VAL A 368 8.70 36.80 -21.27
C VAL A 368 8.74 36.48 -22.77
N PHE A 369 9.69 37.05 -23.52
CA PHE A 369 9.87 36.75 -24.94
C PHE A 369 10.26 35.27 -25.17
N ALA A 370 11.17 34.74 -24.36
CA ALA A 370 11.56 33.33 -24.43
C ALA A 370 10.38 32.39 -24.16
N MET A 371 9.57 32.69 -23.14
CA MET A 371 8.36 31.91 -22.81
C MET A 371 7.32 31.96 -23.94
N LEU A 372 7.10 33.11 -24.56
CA LEU A 372 6.21 33.26 -25.72
C LEU A 372 6.70 32.44 -26.92
N CYS A 373 8.00 32.47 -27.23
CA CYS A 373 8.57 31.64 -28.28
C CYS A 373 8.40 30.14 -28.00
N LEU A 374 8.60 29.71 -26.75
CA LEU A 374 8.44 28.32 -26.33
C LEU A 374 6.99 27.85 -26.48
N LEU A 375 6.01 28.68 -26.11
CA LEU A 375 4.59 28.38 -26.29
C LEU A 375 4.20 28.29 -27.77
N ILE A 376 4.76 29.14 -28.64
CA ILE A 376 4.51 29.07 -30.09
C ILE A 376 5.10 27.78 -30.68
N VAL A 377 6.31 27.40 -30.27
CA VAL A 377 6.97 26.15 -30.70
C VAL A 377 6.20 24.93 -30.20
N LEU A 378 5.78 24.91 -28.93
CA LEU A 378 4.94 23.85 -28.38
C LEU A 378 3.58 23.81 -29.08
N GLY A 379 2.94 24.95 -29.33
CA GLY A 379 1.70 25.02 -30.09
C GLY A 379 1.83 24.47 -31.51
N ARG A 380 2.92 24.77 -32.21
CA ARG A 380 3.24 24.22 -33.54
C ARG A 380 3.59 22.73 -33.48
N TYR A 381 4.28 22.30 -32.42
CA TYR A 381 4.61 20.91 -32.16
C TYR A 381 3.35 20.08 -31.92
N PHE A 382 2.46 20.54 -31.03
CA PHE A 382 1.16 19.92 -30.80
C PHE A 382 0.29 19.99 -32.04
N ALA A 383 0.24 21.08 -32.79
CA ALA A 383 -0.52 21.15 -34.05
C ALA A 383 -0.02 20.14 -35.10
N ARG A 384 1.30 19.90 -35.19
CA ARG A 384 1.89 18.87 -36.06
C ARG A 384 1.70 17.45 -35.53
N HIS A 385 1.64 17.26 -34.21
CA HIS A 385 1.47 15.95 -33.57
C HIS A 385 0.03 15.64 -33.13
N LYS A 386 -0.95 16.54 -33.35
CA LYS A 386 -2.39 16.32 -33.14
C LYS A 386 -3.00 15.30 -34.13
N GLY A 387 -2.18 14.72 -35.02
CA GLY A 387 -2.49 13.50 -35.78
C GLY A 387 -1.96 12.19 -35.16
N ARG A 388 -1.25 12.23 -34.03
CA ARG A 388 -0.74 11.05 -33.30
C ARG A 388 -0.69 11.33 -31.78
N GLY A 389 -1.87 11.53 -31.19
CA GLY A 389 -2.13 11.37 -29.74
C GLY A 389 -2.93 10.08 -29.47
N PRO A 390 -2.93 9.53 -28.25
CA PRO A 390 -3.13 8.11 -27.97
C PRO A 390 -4.62 7.74 -27.85
N GLU A 391 -5.38 7.84 -28.93
CA GLU A 391 -6.76 7.35 -28.99
C GLU A 391 -7.00 6.33 -30.11
N ASN A 392 -5.94 5.81 -30.73
CA ASN A 392 -6.04 4.89 -31.86
C ASN A 392 -5.04 3.73 -31.86
N LYS A 393 -4.75 3.15 -30.68
CA LYS A 393 -4.09 1.83 -30.60
C LYS A 393 -5.05 0.64 -30.66
N GLY A 394 -6.37 0.87 -30.76
CA GLY A 394 -7.37 -0.18 -31.01
C GLY A 394 -7.67 -0.49 -32.49
N GLN A 395 -7.38 0.43 -33.42
CA GLN A 395 -7.88 0.31 -34.80
C GLN A 395 -6.83 -0.05 -35.86
N ILE A 396 -5.53 -0.10 -35.49
CA ILE A 396 -4.44 -0.46 -36.41
C ILE A 396 -4.12 -1.96 -36.39
N ILE A 397 -4.57 -2.70 -35.36
CA ILE A 397 -4.42 -4.16 -35.29
C ILE A 397 -5.49 -4.87 -36.14
N HIS A 398 -6.69 -4.29 -36.28
CA HIS A 398 -7.74 -4.86 -37.15
C HIS A 398 -7.48 -4.69 -38.66
N ARG A 399 -6.74 -3.65 -39.10
CA ARG A 399 -6.42 -3.46 -40.53
C ARG A 399 -5.24 -4.30 -41.03
N ARG A 400 -4.39 -4.84 -40.14
CA ARG A 400 -3.35 -5.81 -40.54
C ARG A 400 -3.85 -7.25 -40.51
N ALA A 401 -4.80 -7.60 -39.63
CA ALA A 401 -5.45 -8.91 -39.65
C ALA A 401 -6.34 -9.11 -40.89
N ALA A 402 -7.05 -8.07 -41.35
CA ALA A 402 -7.90 -8.16 -42.54
C ALA A 402 -7.14 -8.30 -43.88
N ARG A 403 -5.83 -7.99 -43.92
CA ARG A 403 -4.97 -8.15 -45.11
C ARG A 403 -4.25 -9.49 -45.17
N VAL A 404 -4.19 -10.23 -44.06
CA VAL A 404 -3.61 -11.58 -44.00
C VAL A 404 -4.69 -12.64 -44.27
N GLN A 405 -5.94 -12.40 -43.88
CA GLN A 405 -7.06 -13.30 -44.18
C GLN A 405 -7.45 -13.32 -45.68
N THR A 406 -7.20 -12.23 -46.42
CA THR A 406 -7.48 -12.16 -47.87
C THR A 406 -6.38 -12.79 -48.73
N ALA A 407 -5.17 -12.98 -48.20
CA ALA A 407 -4.11 -13.72 -48.90
C ALA A 407 -4.24 -15.24 -48.73
N HIS A 408 -4.70 -15.72 -47.56
CA HIS A 408 -4.93 -17.15 -47.33
C HIS A 408 -6.16 -17.71 -48.08
N ASN A 409 -7.19 -16.90 -48.33
CA ASN A 409 -8.37 -17.32 -49.10
C ASN A 409 -8.16 -17.31 -50.62
N PHE A 410 -7.07 -16.73 -51.13
CA PHE A 410 -6.72 -16.81 -52.56
C PHE A 410 -5.83 -18.01 -52.87
N SER A 411 -5.05 -18.49 -51.90
CA SER A 411 -4.21 -19.69 -52.05
C SER A 411 -5.04 -20.99 -52.03
N SER A 412 -6.13 -21.04 -51.27
CA SER A 412 -6.99 -22.24 -51.16
C SER A 412 -7.96 -22.44 -52.34
N VAL A 413 -8.21 -21.40 -53.14
CA VAL A 413 -9.08 -21.47 -54.33
C VAL A 413 -8.29 -21.87 -55.59
N VAL A 414 -6.96 -21.71 -55.61
CA VAL A 414 -6.12 -22.17 -56.72
C VAL A 414 -5.80 -23.67 -56.61
N GLU A 415 -5.65 -24.22 -55.40
CA GLU A 415 -5.37 -25.66 -55.19
C GLU A 415 -6.58 -26.58 -55.43
N THR A 416 -7.81 -26.05 -55.57
CA THR A 416 -9.01 -26.86 -55.87
C THR A 416 -9.34 -26.93 -57.37
N TYR A 417 -8.57 -26.27 -58.23
CA TYR A 417 -8.71 -26.34 -59.70
C TYR A 417 -7.61 -27.17 -60.40
N GLU A 418 -6.62 -27.69 -59.67
CA GLU A 418 -5.55 -28.55 -60.22
C GLU A 418 -5.63 -30.03 -59.81
N SER A 419 -6.72 -30.47 -59.18
CA SER A 419 -6.91 -31.87 -58.77
C SER A 419 -8.26 -32.47 -59.15
N ASN A 420 -8.81 -32.08 -60.31
CA ASN A 420 -9.92 -32.77 -60.98
C ASN A 420 -9.62 -32.98 -62.46
#